data_AF-A0A2K8Z842-F1
#
_entry.id   AF-A0A2K8Z842-F1
#
_cell.length_a   1.000
_cell.length_b   1.000
_cell.length_c   1.000
_cell.angle_alpha   90.00
_cell.angle_beta   90.00
_cell.angle_gamma   90.00
#
_symmetry.space_group_name_H-M   'P 1'
#
loop_
_entity.id
_entity.type
_entity.pdbx_description
1 polymer ?
#
loop_
_entity_poly.entity_id
_entity_poly.type
_entity_poly.pdbx_seq_one_letter_code
_entity_poly.pdbx_strand_id
1 'polypeptide(L)'
;MEDEVRPSWQKLVHLNWKFALGLLLVVCIPRFILVLAANASGNYSSIGTIMVISALSPFVFLTPFGRRKIGMTKPNRYSQLLMAFVAGIAFSGLLYAIGRILYATSFENWYVYIGKSYKIPAGISQPDRASLFTIVAITGMLFSPIGEELFFRGIVHTSFARSIGEKRASLVDSSAFALTHLSHFGLVFIDQQWRFLVMPAFLWVMSMFLVSRLFFWFKTASGSLLGAILCHAGFNLSMTYCIFYLLS
;
A
#
# COMPACT_ATOMS: atom_id res chain seq x y z
N MET A 1 22.96 22.39 -13.53
CA MET A 1 22.38 21.38 -12.62
C MET A 1 21.08 20.93 -13.26
N GLU A 2 20.85 19.62 -13.45
CA GLU A 2 19.54 19.16 -13.94
C GLU A 2 18.48 19.39 -12.85
N ASP A 3 17.41 20.10 -13.15
CA ASP A 3 16.31 20.32 -12.21
C ASP A 3 15.52 19.02 -11.99
N GLU A 4 15.10 18.77 -10.76
CA GLU A 4 14.28 17.59 -10.41
C GLU A 4 12.82 17.75 -10.81
N VAL A 5 12.32 18.99 -10.83
CA VAL A 5 10.93 19.33 -11.18
C VAL A 5 10.88 19.81 -12.63
N ARG A 6 9.87 19.36 -13.38
CA ARG A 6 9.70 19.76 -14.79
C ARG A 6 9.47 21.27 -14.91
N PRO A 7 9.98 21.92 -15.99
CA PRO A 7 9.85 23.37 -16.18
C PRO A 7 8.43 23.91 -16.05
N SER A 8 7.42 23.19 -16.58
CA SER A 8 6.00 23.55 -16.49
C SER A 8 5.48 23.69 -15.06
N TRP A 9 6.12 23.02 -14.09
CA TRP A 9 5.70 22.99 -12.69
C TRP A 9 6.60 23.80 -11.77
N GLN A 10 7.78 24.27 -12.21
CA GLN A 10 8.79 24.91 -11.35
C GLN A 10 8.28 26.15 -10.61
N LYS A 11 7.30 26.86 -11.17
CA LYS A 11 6.68 28.04 -10.53
C LYS A 11 5.70 27.70 -9.40
N LEU A 12 5.13 26.48 -9.43
CA LEU A 12 4.05 26.05 -8.53
C LEU A 12 4.50 24.96 -7.55
N VAL A 13 5.46 24.12 -7.97
CA VAL A 13 5.87 22.92 -7.25
C VAL A 13 7.29 23.10 -6.74
N HIS A 14 7.40 23.13 -5.41
CA HIS A 14 8.66 23.00 -4.70
C HIS A 14 8.61 21.70 -3.90
N LEU A 15 9.62 20.83 -4.06
CA LEU A 15 9.72 19.56 -3.34
C LEU A 15 10.02 19.81 -1.86
N ASN A 16 8.98 20.15 -1.11
CA ASN A 16 9.00 20.47 0.30
C ASN A 16 7.82 19.81 1.03
N TRP A 17 7.76 19.97 2.35
CA TRP A 17 6.71 19.38 3.18
C TRP A 17 5.30 19.86 2.82
N LYS A 18 5.12 21.11 2.36
CA LYS A 18 3.80 21.65 1.98
C LYS A 18 3.27 20.94 0.74
N PHE A 19 4.12 20.76 -0.27
CA PHE A 19 3.78 20.01 -1.47
C PHE A 19 3.47 18.55 -1.15
N ALA A 20 4.31 17.92 -0.31
CA ALA A 20 4.10 16.54 0.13
C ALA A 20 2.76 16.36 0.85
N LEU A 21 2.43 17.27 1.77
CA LEU A 21 1.16 17.29 2.48
C LEU A 21 -0.02 17.50 1.52
N GLY A 22 0.11 18.42 0.57
CA GLY A 22 -0.90 18.64 -0.47
C GLY A 22 -1.17 17.39 -1.30
N LEU A 23 -0.12 16.68 -1.73
CA LEU A 23 -0.25 15.40 -2.42
C LEU A 23 -0.99 14.36 -1.55
N LEU A 24 -0.59 14.22 -0.29
CA LEU A 24 -1.25 13.30 0.64
C LEU A 24 -2.74 13.62 0.78
N LEU A 25 -3.12 14.88 0.96
CA LEU A 25 -4.53 15.25 1.09
C LEU A 25 -5.32 14.95 -0.18
N VAL A 26 -4.78 15.31 -1.35
CA VAL A 26 -5.46 15.13 -2.65
C VAL A 26 -5.59 13.66 -3.05
N VAL A 27 -4.68 12.79 -2.63
CA VAL A 27 -4.71 11.37 -3.02
C VAL A 27 -5.29 10.48 -1.91
N CYS A 28 -4.85 10.66 -0.67
CA CYS A 28 -5.23 9.78 0.43
C CYS A 28 -6.68 10.00 0.87
N ILE A 29 -7.20 11.24 0.90
CA ILE A 29 -8.60 11.47 1.29
C ILE A 29 -9.56 10.84 0.28
N PRO A 30 -9.44 11.08 -1.04
CA PRO A 30 -10.31 10.40 -2.00
C PRO A 30 -10.14 8.89 -1.98
N ARG A 31 -8.89 8.37 -1.87
CA ARG A 31 -8.66 6.92 -1.72
C ARG A 31 -9.41 6.36 -0.52
N PHE A 32 -9.31 7.02 0.63
CA PHE A 32 -9.96 6.60 1.87
C PHE A 32 -11.49 6.52 1.70
N ILE A 33 -12.09 7.58 1.16
CA ILE A 33 -13.55 7.64 0.90
C ILE A 33 -13.97 6.56 -0.10
N LEU A 34 -13.22 6.39 -1.20
CA LEU A 34 -13.52 5.37 -2.21
C LEU A 34 -13.45 3.95 -1.63
N VAL A 35 -12.49 3.66 -0.76
CA VAL A 35 -12.40 2.35 -0.09
C VAL A 35 -13.57 2.15 0.87
N LEU A 36 -13.97 3.17 1.65
CA LEU A 36 -15.16 3.05 2.49
C LEU A 36 -16.44 2.83 1.65
N ALA A 37 -16.60 3.58 0.55
CA ALA A 37 -17.71 3.37 -0.37
C ALA A 37 -17.67 1.97 -1.02
N ALA A 38 -16.48 1.44 -1.31
CA ALA A 38 -16.29 0.09 -1.84
C ALA A 38 -16.62 -0.98 -0.80
N ASN A 39 -16.28 -0.79 0.48
CA ASN A 39 -16.67 -1.70 1.56
C ASN A 39 -18.20 -1.76 1.72
N ALA A 40 -18.91 -0.64 1.52
CA ALA A 40 -20.37 -0.57 1.62
C ALA A 40 -21.10 -1.12 0.39
N SER A 41 -20.62 -0.81 -0.83
CA SER A 41 -21.24 -1.21 -2.10
C SER A 41 -20.73 -2.56 -2.65
N GLY A 42 -19.58 -3.03 -2.17
CA GLY A 42 -18.84 -4.16 -2.72
C GLY A 42 -18.23 -3.90 -4.11
N ASN A 43 -18.10 -2.66 -4.56
CA ASN A 43 -17.52 -2.30 -5.86
C ASN A 43 -16.16 -1.62 -5.69
N TYR A 44 -15.08 -2.31 -6.05
CA TYR A 44 -13.70 -1.84 -5.93
C TYR A 44 -13.12 -1.27 -7.24
N SER A 45 -13.89 -1.22 -8.33
CA SER A 45 -13.40 -0.82 -9.65
C SER A 45 -12.79 0.59 -9.68
N SER A 46 -13.36 1.53 -8.91
CA SER A 46 -12.90 2.93 -8.86
C SER A 46 -11.57 3.12 -8.11
N ILE A 47 -11.13 2.14 -7.31
CA ILE A 47 -9.85 2.23 -6.59
C ILE A 47 -8.66 2.10 -7.55
N GLY A 48 -8.81 1.37 -8.66
CA GLY A 48 -7.78 1.27 -9.69
C GLY A 48 -7.39 2.64 -10.25
N THR A 49 -8.37 3.54 -10.45
CA THR A 49 -8.14 4.89 -10.97
C THR A 49 -7.24 5.71 -10.05
N ILE A 50 -7.47 5.70 -8.73
CA ILE A 50 -6.63 6.46 -7.79
C ILE A 50 -5.22 5.87 -7.69
N MET A 51 -5.06 4.56 -7.85
CA MET A 51 -3.74 3.91 -7.91
C MET A 51 -2.97 4.34 -9.15
N VAL A 52 -3.62 4.46 -10.30
CA VAL A 52 -3.01 4.98 -11.53
C VAL A 52 -2.58 6.43 -11.36
N ILE A 53 -3.44 7.29 -10.79
CA ILE A 53 -3.09 8.69 -10.48
C ILE A 53 -1.85 8.74 -9.57
N SER A 54 -1.82 7.91 -8.53
CA SER A 54 -0.68 7.81 -7.59
C SER A 54 0.59 7.40 -8.32
N ALA A 55 0.52 6.35 -9.17
CA ALA A 55 1.63 5.85 -9.97
C ALA A 55 2.17 6.89 -10.96
N LEU A 56 1.29 7.69 -11.56
CA LEU A 56 1.64 8.71 -12.55
C LEU A 56 2.18 9.99 -11.92
N SER A 57 1.92 10.25 -10.64
CA SER A 57 2.33 11.49 -9.96
C SER A 57 3.83 11.84 -10.14
N PRO A 58 4.80 10.91 -10.07
CA PRO A 58 6.20 11.26 -10.31
C PRO A 58 6.48 11.63 -11.77
N PHE A 59 5.73 11.06 -12.72
CA PHE A 59 5.91 11.34 -14.15
C PHE A 59 5.34 12.70 -14.56
N VAL A 60 4.27 13.12 -13.88
CA VAL A 60 3.62 14.42 -14.06
C VAL A 60 4.52 15.55 -13.55
N PHE A 61 5.10 15.42 -12.35
CA PHE A 61 5.83 16.51 -11.71
C PHE A 61 7.35 16.49 -11.94
N LEU A 62 7.96 15.31 -12.05
CA LEU A 62 9.42 15.17 -12.03
C LEU A 62 10.03 14.97 -13.41
N THR A 63 11.25 15.48 -13.59
CA THR A 63 12.10 15.19 -14.74
C THR A 63 12.64 13.74 -14.66
N PRO A 64 13.27 13.21 -15.73
CA PRO A 64 14.02 11.95 -15.63
C PRO A 64 15.06 11.95 -14.50
N PHE A 65 15.71 13.10 -14.25
CA PHE A 65 16.64 13.27 -13.14
C PHE A 65 15.95 13.17 -11.78
N GLY A 66 14.83 13.88 -11.58
CA GLY A 66 14.03 13.80 -10.35
C GLY A 66 13.51 12.39 -10.09
N ARG A 67 13.07 11.67 -11.14
CA ARG A 67 12.64 10.27 -11.02
C ARG A 67 13.77 9.34 -10.54
N ARG A 68 14.99 9.53 -11.04
CA ARG A 68 16.17 8.79 -10.53
C ARG A 68 16.43 9.12 -9.05
N LYS A 69 16.29 10.39 -8.66
CA LYS A 69 16.51 10.85 -7.27
C LYS A 69 15.51 10.27 -6.26
N ILE A 70 14.24 10.07 -6.66
CA ILE A 70 13.27 9.40 -5.77
C ILE A 70 13.49 7.88 -5.65
N GLY A 71 14.40 7.31 -6.44
CA GLY A 71 14.74 5.88 -6.43
C GLY A 71 14.19 5.06 -7.59
N MET A 72 13.70 5.67 -8.67
CA MET A 72 13.41 4.95 -9.93
C MET A 72 14.70 4.66 -10.67
N THR A 73 15.51 3.76 -10.10
CA THR A 73 16.82 3.35 -10.58
C THR A 73 16.98 1.83 -10.46
N LYS A 74 18.06 1.29 -11.04
CA LYS A 74 18.43 -0.12 -10.89
C LYS A 74 18.81 -0.41 -9.43
N PRO A 75 18.48 -1.60 -8.90
CA PRO A 75 18.90 -1.99 -7.56
C PRO A 75 20.42 -2.19 -7.51
N ASN A 76 21.01 -1.95 -6.35
CA ASN A 76 22.42 -2.22 -6.08
C ASN A 76 22.71 -3.73 -6.05
N ARG A 77 21.78 -4.53 -5.51
CA ARG A 77 21.88 -6.00 -5.45
C ARG A 77 20.52 -6.65 -5.66
N TYR A 78 20.40 -7.52 -6.67
CA TYR A 78 19.14 -8.21 -6.98
C TYR A 78 18.72 -9.23 -5.91
N SER A 79 19.67 -9.79 -5.14
CA SER A 79 19.33 -10.68 -4.02
C SER A 79 18.48 -9.98 -2.94
N GLN A 80 18.67 -8.67 -2.75
CA GLN A 80 17.85 -7.89 -1.83
C GLN A 80 16.41 -7.75 -2.30
N LEU A 81 16.16 -7.83 -3.61
CA LEU A 81 14.80 -7.84 -4.16
C LEU A 81 14.07 -9.15 -3.82
N LEU A 82 14.77 -10.28 -3.92
CA LEU A 82 14.20 -11.57 -3.50
C LEU A 82 13.94 -11.58 -1.99
N MET A 83 14.89 -11.10 -1.18
CA MET A 83 14.69 -10.95 0.26
C MET A 83 13.52 -10.02 0.59
N ALA A 84 13.34 -8.93 -0.17
CA ALA A 84 12.22 -8.01 -0.02
C ALA A 84 10.89 -8.75 -0.18
N PHE A 85 10.75 -9.49 -1.28
CA PHE A 85 9.56 -10.26 -1.57
C PHE A 85 9.25 -11.29 -0.48
N VAL A 86 10.24 -12.08 -0.06
CA VAL A 86 10.10 -13.08 1.00
C VAL A 86 9.74 -12.44 2.34
N ALA A 87 10.34 -11.31 2.70
CA ALA A 87 10.02 -10.61 3.94
C ALA A 87 8.59 -10.06 3.93
N GLY A 88 8.09 -9.59 2.79
CA GLY A 88 6.69 -9.20 2.61
C GLY A 88 5.73 -10.37 2.87
N ILE A 89 6.03 -11.53 2.28
CA ILE A 89 5.27 -12.78 2.52
C ILE A 89 5.28 -13.13 4.00
N ALA A 90 6.46 -13.15 4.64
CA ALA A 90 6.60 -13.51 6.04
C ALA A 90 5.82 -12.57 6.96
N PHE A 91 5.86 -11.25 6.69
CA PHE A 91 5.14 -10.25 7.48
C PHE A 91 3.62 -10.41 7.36
N SER A 92 3.10 -10.61 6.14
CA SER A 92 1.68 -10.90 5.93
C SER A 92 1.28 -12.21 6.61
N GLY A 93 2.06 -13.28 6.47
CA GLY A 93 1.80 -14.56 7.15
C GLY A 93 1.75 -14.43 8.67
N LEU A 94 2.64 -13.61 9.25
CA LEU A 94 2.61 -13.28 10.68
C LEU A 94 1.32 -12.53 11.06
N LEU A 95 0.90 -11.53 10.28
CA LEU A 95 -0.38 -10.85 10.52
C LEU A 95 -1.57 -11.79 10.41
N TYR A 96 -1.57 -12.71 9.46
CA TYR A 96 -2.60 -13.73 9.37
C TYR A 96 -2.68 -14.54 10.66
N ALA A 97 -1.53 -15.05 11.15
CA ALA A 97 -1.47 -15.83 12.38
C ALA A 97 -1.97 -15.03 13.60
N ILE A 98 -1.51 -13.78 13.77
CA ILE A 98 -1.94 -12.91 14.87
C ILE A 98 -3.45 -12.69 14.83
N GLY A 99 -4.01 -12.30 13.67
CA GLY A 99 -5.45 -12.06 13.53
C GLY A 99 -6.26 -13.33 13.81
N ARG A 100 -5.75 -14.48 13.39
CA ARG A 100 -6.40 -15.78 13.58
C ARG A 100 -6.39 -16.25 15.03
N ILE A 101 -5.32 -15.98 15.77
CA ILE A 101 -5.20 -16.27 17.21
C ILE A 101 -6.10 -15.35 18.02
N LEU A 102 -6.08 -14.04 17.74
CA LEU A 102 -6.78 -13.05 18.56
C LEU A 102 -8.30 -13.02 18.30
N TYR A 103 -8.71 -13.12 17.04
CA TYR A 103 -10.09 -12.80 16.62
C TYR A 103 -10.79 -13.93 15.89
N ALA A 104 -10.16 -15.08 15.79
CA ALA A 104 -10.73 -16.25 15.16
C ALA A 104 -11.27 -15.98 13.74
N THR A 105 -12.49 -16.42 13.43
CA THR A 105 -13.22 -16.15 12.18
C THR A 105 -14.17 -14.95 12.28
N SER A 106 -14.06 -14.13 13.34
CA SER A 106 -14.95 -12.99 13.54
C SER A 106 -14.64 -11.82 12.58
N PHE A 107 -15.51 -10.82 12.55
CA PHE A 107 -15.27 -9.58 11.79
C PHE A 107 -14.20 -8.68 12.39
N GLU A 108 -13.72 -8.98 13.60
CA GLU A 108 -12.55 -8.31 14.19
C GLU A 108 -11.24 -8.84 13.61
N ASN A 109 -11.27 -9.94 12.85
CA ASN A 109 -10.12 -10.41 12.08
C ASN A 109 -10.03 -9.65 10.74
N TRP A 110 -8.93 -8.93 10.53
CA TRP A 110 -8.68 -8.17 9.31
C TRP A 110 -8.66 -9.04 8.04
N TYR A 111 -8.11 -10.25 8.08
CA TYR A 111 -8.12 -11.15 6.93
C TYR A 111 -9.55 -11.59 6.57
N VAL A 112 -10.38 -11.87 7.58
CA VAL A 112 -11.78 -12.26 7.38
C VAL A 112 -12.58 -11.09 6.81
N TYR A 113 -12.44 -9.91 7.39
CA TYR A 113 -13.18 -8.74 6.94
C TYR A 113 -12.78 -8.32 5.53
N ILE A 114 -11.47 -8.19 5.26
CA ILE A 114 -10.95 -7.83 3.94
C ILE A 114 -11.33 -8.91 2.92
N GLY A 115 -11.25 -10.19 3.30
CA GLY A 115 -11.60 -11.32 2.43
C GLY A 115 -13.03 -11.28 1.88
N LYS A 116 -13.98 -10.64 2.59
CA LYS A 116 -15.34 -10.42 2.05
C LYS A 116 -15.36 -9.58 0.78
N SER A 117 -14.42 -8.65 0.64
CA SER A 117 -14.35 -7.78 -0.54
C SER A 117 -14.04 -8.55 -1.83
N TYR A 118 -13.48 -9.76 -1.69
CA TYR A 118 -13.09 -10.62 -2.80
C TYR A 118 -14.29 -11.38 -3.38
N LYS A 119 -15.44 -11.38 -2.69
CA LYS A 119 -16.70 -12.00 -3.12
C LYS A 119 -16.53 -13.44 -3.65
N ILE A 120 -15.70 -14.22 -2.96
CA ILE A 120 -15.41 -15.61 -3.33
C ILE A 120 -16.72 -16.43 -3.19
N PRO A 121 -17.25 -17.03 -4.27
CA PRO A 121 -18.48 -17.81 -4.21
C PRO A 121 -18.39 -19.00 -3.24
N ALA A 122 -19.45 -19.23 -2.47
CA ALA A 122 -19.58 -20.43 -1.66
C ALA A 122 -19.62 -21.66 -2.56
N GLY A 123 -18.82 -22.69 -2.24
CA GLY A 123 -18.74 -23.92 -3.05
C GLY A 123 -17.97 -23.78 -4.37
N ILE A 124 -17.19 -22.71 -4.56
CA ILE A 124 -16.33 -22.54 -5.75
C ILE A 124 -15.44 -23.78 -5.98
N SER A 125 -15.38 -24.24 -7.23
CA SER A 125 -14.53 -25.37 -7.62
C SER A 125 -13.04 -25.03 -7.42
N GLN A 126 -12.18 -26.04 -7.25
CA GLN A 126 -10.73 -25.81 -7.12
C GLN A 126 -10.11 -25.07 -8.33
N PRO A 127 -10.43 -25.44 -9.60
CA PRO A 127 -9.94 -24.71 -10.77
C PRO A 127 -10.41 -23.25 -10.83
N ASP A 128 -11.69 -22.99 -10.52
CA ASP A 128 -12.23 -21.63 -10.53
C ASP A 128 -11.61 -20.79 -9.41
N ARG A 129 -11.40 -21.39 -8.23
CA ARG A 129 -10.74 -20.75 -7.09
C ARG A 129 -9.30 -20.36 -7.45
N ALA A 130 -8.55 -21.26 -8.08
CA ALA A 130 -7.20 -20.98 -8.55
C ALA A 130 -7.16 -19.87 -9.60
N SER A 131 -8.13 -19.84 -10.51
CA SER A 131 -8.25 -18.80 -11.54
C SER A 131 -8.53 -17.43 -10.91
N LEU A 132 -9.50 -17.35 -9.99
CA LEU A 132 -9.84 -16.12 -9.27
C LEU A 132 -8.69 -15.65 -8.38
N PHE A 133 -8.03 -16.57 -7.66
CA PHE A 133 -6.82 -16.29 -6.90
C PHE A 133 -5.74 -15.67 -7.79
N THR A 134 -5.48 -16.28 -8.94
CA THR A 134 -4.44 -15.81 -9.87
C THR A 134 -4.73 -14.39 -10.37
N ILE A 135 -5.98 -14.11 -10.77
CA ILE A 135 -6.39 -12.77 -11.20
C ILE A 135 -6.19 -11.75 -10.08
N VAL A 136 -6.72 -12.02 -8.88
CA VAL A 136 -6.66 -11.08 -7.76
C VAL A 136 -5.24 -10.90 -7.26
N ALA A 137 -4.44 -11.98 -7.19
CA ALA A 137 -3.05 -11.91 -6.76
C ALA A 137 -2.19 -11.12 -7.75
N ILE A 138 -2.31 -11.37 -9.07
CA ILE A 138 -1.54 -10.62 -10.07
C ILE A 138 -1.93 -9.14 -10.05
N THR A 139 -3.22 -8.83 -10.06
CA THR A 139 -3.68 -7.43 -9.98
C THR A 139 -3.20 -6.76 -8.70
N GLY A 140 -3.30 -7.46 -7.56
CA GLY A 140 -2.86 -6.98 -6.25
C GLY A 140 -1.35 -6.81 -6.12
N MET A 141 -0.54 -7.60 -6.82
CA MET A 141 0.92 -7.46 -6.86
C MET A 141 1.41 -6.34 -7.76
N LEU A 142 0.60 -5.92 -8.75
CA LEU A 142 1.01 -4.91 -9.73
C LEU A 142 0.48 -3.52 -9.36
N PHE A 143 -0.84 -3.34 -9.27
CA PHE A 143 -1.42 -1.99 -9.22
C PHE A 143 -1.13 -1.28 -7.90
N SER A 144 -1.39 -1.94 -6.76
CA SER A 144 -1.21 -1.32 -5.45
C SER A 144 0.28 -1.09 -5.12
N PRO A 145 1.18 -2.07 -5.25
CA PRO A 145 2.60 -1.86 -4.95
C PRO A 145 3.26 -0.79 -5.82
N ILE A 146 2.99 -0.80 -7.13
CA ILE A 146 3.59 0.20 -8.03
C ILE A 146 3.02 1.59 -7.72
N GLY A 147 1.70 1.73 -7.61
CA GLY A 147 1.06 3.02 -7.38
C GLY A 147 1.44 3.64 -6.04
N GLU A 148 1.40 2.84 -4.97
CA GLU A 148 1.64 3.32 -3.62
C GLU A 148 3.11 3.58 -3.34
N GLU A 149 4.03 2.73 -3.80
CA GLU A 149 5.45 2.94 -3.52
C GLU A 149 6.05 4.08 -4.35
N LEU A 150 5.61 4.27 -5.61
CA LEU A 150 5.98 5.44 -6.40
C LEU A 150 5.48 6.74 -5.75
N PHE A 151 4.30 6.70 -5.14
CA PHE A 151 3.69 7.85 -4.48
C PHE A 151 4.29 8.13 -3.11
N PHE A 152 4.09 7.22 -2.15
CA PHE A 152 4.52 7.39 -0.75
C PHE A 152 6.04 7.42 -0.61
N ARG A 153 6.74 6.38 -1.11
CA ARG A 153 8.19 6.23 -0.93
C ARG A 153 9.00 6.96 -1.99
N GLY A 154 8.36 7.32 -3.10
CA GLY A 154 8.94 8.14 -4.15
C GLY A 154 8.76 9.63 -3.88
N ILE A 155 7.76 10.25 -4.51
CA ILE A 155 7.61 11.71 -4.55
C ILE A 155 7.26 12.32 -3.19
N VAL A 156 6.36 11.71 -2.41
CA VAL A 156 5.95 12.23 -1.09
C VAL A 156 7.13 12.17 -0.11
N HIS A 157 7.76 11.02 0.03
CA HIS A 157 8.92 10.84 0.90
C HIS A 157 10.02 11.85 0.57
N THR A 158 10.43 11.94 -0.70
CA THR A 158 11.54 12.82 -1.10
C THR A 158 11.22 14.29 -0.83
N SER A 159 9.96 14.70 -1.00
CA SER A 159 9.51 16.06 -0.72
C SER A 159 9.57 16.38 0.79
N PHE A 160 9.17 15.43 1.65
CA PHE A 160 9.36 15.58 3.10
C PHE A 160 10.85 15.55 3.48
N ALA A 161 11.64 14.60 2.94
CA ALA A 161 13.04 14.43 3.30
C ALA A 161 13.86 15.69 3.04
N ARG A 162 13.55 16.44 1.98
CA ARG A 162 14.16 17.75 1.69
C ARG A 162 13.88 18.83 2.73
N SER A 163 12.77 18.73 3.46
CA SER A 163 12.37 19.72 4.47
C SER A 163 12.73 19.30 5.90
N ILE A 164 12.60 18.01 6.22
CA ILE A 164 12.68 17.50 7.60
C ILE A 164 13.65 16.34 7.78
N GLY A 165 14.38 15.95 6.73
CA GLY A 165 15.35 14.85 6.73
C GLY A 165 14.72 13.47 6.59
N GLU A 166 15.53 12.51 6.13
CA GLU A 166 15.14 11.12 5.82
C GLU A 166 14.41 10.41 6.96
N LYS A 167 14.96 10.49 8.19
CA LYS A 167 14.41 9.77 9.35
C LYS A 167 12.99 10.22 9.68
N ARG A 168 12.75 11.54 9.70
CA ARG A 168 11.43 12.12 10.01
C ARG A 168 10.46 11.94 8.84
N ALA A 169 10.94 12.11 7.60
CA ALA A 169 10.14 11.85 6.41
C ALA A 169 9.60 10.42 6.39
N SER A 170 10.44 9.44 6.73
CA SER A 170 10.03 8.03 6.82
C SER A 170 9.05 7.73 7.97
N LEU A 171 8.95 8.60 8.99
CA LEU A 171 7.92 8.47 10.02
C LEU A 171 6.59 9.04 9.52
N VAL A 172 6.64 10.20 8.86
CA VAL A 172 5.47 10.89 8.33
C VAL A 172 4.80 10.10 7.22
N ASP A 173 5.56 9.65 6.20
CA ASP A 173 5.01 8.88 5.09
C ASP A 173 4.39 7.55 5.53
N SER A 174 5.00 6.90 6.52
CA SER A 174 4.54 5.61 7.05
C SER A 174 3.30 5.77 7.92
N SER A 175 3.21 6.89 8.64
CA SER A 175 1.99 7.24 9.37
C SER A 175 0.85 7.54 8.39
N ALA A 176 1.12 8.32 7.34
CA ALA A 176 0.12 8.61 6.30
C ALA A 176 -0.34 7.34 5.59
N PHE A 177 0.60 6.44 5.24
CA PHE A 177 0.28 5.14 4.68
C PHE A 177 -0.62 4.33 5.61
N ALA A 178 -0.24 4.19 6.88
CA ALA A 178 -0.99 3.41 7.87
C ALA A 178 -2.41 3.95 8.11
N LEU A 179 -2.55 5.27 8.27
CA LEU A 179 -3.84 5.93 8.47
C LEU A 179 -4.73 5.80 7.23
N THR A 180 -4.15 5.86 6.02
CA THR A 180 -4.94 5.65 4.80
C THR A 180 -5.47 4.21 4.73
N HIS A 181 -4.80 3.24 5.36
CA HIS A 181 -5.23 1.84 5.39
C HIS A 181 -6.28 1.53 6.46
N LEU A 182 -6.64 2.49 7.31
CA LEU A 182 -7.77 2.35 8.24
C LEU A 182 -9.11 2.17 7.50
N SER A 183 -9.22 2.63 6.25
CA SER A 183 -10.41 2.38 5.41
C SER A 183 -10.53 0.93 4.95
N HIS A 184 -9.41 0.19 4.83
CA HIS A 184 -9.46 -1.23 4.47
C HIS A 184 -9.90 -2.09 5.65
N PHE A 185 -9.48 -1.71 6.85
CA PHE A 185 -9.89 -2.38 8.08
C PHE A 185 -9.77 -1.46 9.30
N GLY A 186 -10.73 -1.58 10.22
CA GLY A 186 -10.85 -0.79 11.44
C GLY A 186 -12.15 0.02 11.48
N LEU A 187 -12.49 0.68 10.36
CA LEU A 187 -13.85 1.15 10.07
C LEU A 187 -14.56 0.11 9.21
N VAL A 188 -15.37 -0.72 9.86
CA VAL A 188 -16.02 -1.85 9.20
C VAL A 188 -17.49 -1.54 8.94
N PHE A 189 -17.97 -1.95 7.76
CA PHE A 189 -19.37 -1.92 7.38
C PHE A 189 -19.99 -3.32 7.56
N ILE A 190 -20.89 -3.46 8.53
CA ILE A 190 -21.53 -4.72 8.92
C ILE A 190 -23.00 -4.42 9.18
N ASP A 191 -23.91 -5.25 8.66
CA ASP A 191 -25.36 -5.11 8.84
C ASP A 191 -25.88 -3.70 8.50
N GLN A 192 -25.41 -3.14 7.38
CA GLN A 192 -25.73 -1.78 6.91
C GLN A 192 -25.31 -0.65 7.87
N GLN A 193 -24.40 -0.91 8.80
CA GLN A 193 -23.92 0.06 9.77
C GLN A 193 -22.39 0.14 9.80
N TRP A 194 -21.88 1.36 9.97
CA TRP A 194 -20.46 1.60 10.25
C TRP A 194 -20.16 1.33 11.72
N ARG A 195 -19.15 0.50 11.98
CA ARG A 195 -18.63 0.22 13.31
C ARG A 195 -17.14 0.50 13.34
N PHE A 196 -16.68 1.19 14.38
CA PHE A 196 -15.26 1.41 14.60
C PHE A 196 -14.73 0.42 15.64
N LEU A 197 -13.91 -0.52 15.18
CA LEU A 197 -13.34 -1.57 16.02
C LEU A 197 -12.04 -1.05 16.65
N VAL A 198 -12.12 -0.28 17.73
CA VAL A 198 -11.00 0.49 18.28
C VAL A 198 -9.72 -0.34 18.44
N MET A 199 -9.79 -1.48 19.13
CA MET A 199 -8.60 -2.31 19.41
C MET A 199 -8.08 -3.04 18.15
N PRO A 200 -8.93 -3.74 17.35
CA PRO A 200 -8.49 -4.30 16.08
C PRO A 200 -7.93 -3.25 15.10
N ALA A 201 -8.55 -2.07 15.02
CA ALA A 201 -8.11 -0.96 14.18
C ALA A 201 -6.74 -0.45 14.60
N PHE A 202 -6.49 -0.30 15.91
CA PHE A 202 -5.19 0.11 16.42
C PHE A 202 -4.09 -0.89 16.04
N LEU A 203 -4.32 -2.19 16.24
CA LEU A 203 -3.36 -3.25 15.86
C LEU A 203 -3.09 -3.27 14.36
N TRP A 204 -4.13 -3.10 13.56
CA TRP A 204 -4.03 -3.01 12.10
C TRP A 204 -3.22 -1.80 11.65
N VAL A 205 -3.55 -0.60 12.13
CA VAL A 205 -2.81 0.63 11.78
C VAL A 205 -1.36 0.54 12.24
N MET A 206 -1.09 0.00 13.43
CA MET A 206 0.28 -0.22 13.90
C MET A 206 1.03 -1.19 12.98
N SER A 207 0.38 -2.26 12.55
CA SER A 207 0.95 -3.23 11.62
C SER A 207 1.20 -2.64 10.23
N MET A 208 0.29 -1.80 9.72
CA MET A 208 0.48 -1.06 8.47
C MET A 208 1.61 -0.05 8.57
N PHE A 209 1.81 0.55 9.74
CA PHE A 209 2.97 1.41 9.99
C PHE A 209 4.27 0.59 9.96
N LEU A 210 4.33 -0.54 10.66
CA LEU A 210 5.52 -1.40 10.71
C LEU A 210 5.87 -1.99 9.35
N VAL A 211 4.89 -2.49 8.60
CA VAL A 211 5.13 -2.99 7.23
C VAL A 211 5.56 -1.86 6.30
N SER A 212 5.02 -0.65 6.51
CA SER A 212 5.42 0.52 5.74
C SER A 212 6.90 0.86 5.92
N ARG A 213 7.37 0.78 7.17
CA ARG A 213 8.78 0.93 7.54
C ARG A 213 9.65 -0.18 6.93
N LEU A 214 9.14 -1.41 6.86
CA LEU A 214 9.82 -2.53 6.19
C LEU A 214 10.00 -2.24 4.68
N PHE A 215 8.97 -1.73 4.00
CA PHE A 215 9.08 -1.34 2.60
C PHE A 215 10.14 -0.25 2.40
N PHE A 216 10.15 0.77 3.27
CA PHE A 216 11.18 1.80 3.25
C PHE A 216 12.59 1.22 3.48
N TRP A 217 12.74 0.28 4.41
CA TRP A 217 14.01 -0.39 4.63
C TRP A 217 14.49 -1.08 3.35
N PHE A 218 13.65 -1.84 2.65
CA PHE A 218 14.04 -2.48 1.39
C PHE A 218 14.29 -1.50 0.25
N LYS A 219 13.63 -0.33 0.21
CA LYS A 219 14.02 0.76 -0.69
C LYS A 219 15.47 1.17 -0.44
N THR A 220 15.81 1.44 0.83
CA THR A 220 17.16 1.91 1.19
C THR A 220 18.22 0.83 0.99
N ALA A 221 17.94 -0.42 1.40
CA ALA A 221 18.86 -1.53 1.28
C ALA A 221 19.18 -1.84 -0.19
N SER A 222 18.16 -1.86 -1.05
CA SER A 222 18.32 -2.10 -2.49
C SER A 222 18.79 -0.87 -3.28
N GLY A 223 18.72 0.32 -2.71
CA GLY A 223 18.97 1.58 -3.41
C GLY A 223 17.92 1.91 -4.50
N SER A 224 16.79 1.21 -4.52
CA SER A 224 15.75 1.33 -5.55
C SER A 224 14.35 1.18 -4.98
N LEU A 225 13.38 1.88 -5.56
CA LEU A 225 11.96 1.69 -5.25
C LEU A 225 11.49 0.27 -5.55
N LEU A 226 12.18 -0.48 -6.42
CA LEU A 226 11.87 -1.89 -6.68
C LEU A 226 11.92 -2.75 -5.42
N GLY A 227 12.79 -2.44 -4.45
CA GLY A 227 12.83 -3.16 -3.18
C GLY A 227 11.55 -3.00 -2.38
N ALA A 228 11.02 -1.77 -2.29
CA ALA A 228 9.74 -1.51 -1.64
C ALA A 228 8.57 -2.17 -2.41
N ILE A 229 8.54 -2.01 -3.74
CA ILE A 229 7.49 -2.57 -4.61
C ILE A 229 7.42 -4.08 -4.48
N LEU A 230 8.56 -4.79 -4.49
CA LEU A 230 8.55 -6.25 -4.37
C LEU A 230 8.24 -6.72 -2.95
N CYS A 231 8.66 -5.99 -1.91
CA CYS A 231 8.24 -6.31 -0.55
C CYS A 231 6.71 -6.20 -0.40
N HIS A 232 6.13 -5.12 -0.92
CA HIS A 232 4.70 -4.90 -0.92
C HIS A 232 3.97 -5.95 -1.78
N ALA A 233 4.49 -6.28 -2.96
CA ALA A 233 3.92 -7.36 -3.79
C ALA A 233 3.91 -8.71 -3.04
N GLY A 234 5.00 -9.06 -2.35
CA GLY A 234 5.05 -10.28 -1.52
C GLY A 234 4.02 -10.27 -0.39
N PHE A 235 3.84 -9.12 0.27
CA PHE A 235 2.79 -8.92 1.27
C PHE A 235 1.39 -9.18 0.67
N ASN A 236 1.07 -8.57 -0.47
CA ASN A 236 -0.24 -8.73 -1.12
C ASN A 236 -0.49 -10.15 -1.62
N LEU A 237 0.54 -10.83 -2.14
CA LEU A 237 0.46 -12.23 -2.55
C LEU A 237 0.12 -13.13 -1.37
N SER A 238 0.87 -13.01 -0.27
CA SER A 238 0.62 -13.78 0.94
C SER A 238 -0.76 -13.48 1.51
N MET A 239 -1.17 -12.20 1.52
CA MET A 239 -2.49 -11.82 2.02
C MET A 239 -3.60 -12.50 1.23
N THR A 240 -3.50 -12.40 -0.10
CA THR A 240 -4.43 -13.03 -1.03
C THR A 240 -4.43 -14.55 -0.87
N TYR A 241 -3.27 -15.19 -0.73
CA TYR A 241 -3.17 -16.63 -0.51
C TYR A 241 -3.88 -17.06 0.77
N CYS A 242 -3.63 -16.37 1.89
CA CYS A 242 -4.29 -16.66 3.16
C CYS A 242 -5.82 -16.52 3.06
N ILE A 243 -6.31 -15.49 2.35
CA ILE A 243 -7.74 -15.27 2.14
C ILE A 243 -8.37 -16.41 1.33
N PHE A 244 -7.74 -16.84 0.23
CA PHE A 244 -8.31 -17.85 -0.66
C PHE A 244 -8.21 -19.28 -0.14
N TYR A 245 -7.18 -19.59 0.64
CA TYR A 245 -6.82 -20.98 0.94
C TYR A 245 -6.74 -21.31 2.44
N LEU A 246 -6.56 -20.33 3.32
CA LEU A 246 -6.38 -20.59 4.76
C LEU A 246 -7.55 -20.13 5.62
N LEU A 247 -8.35 -19.17 5.15
CA LEU A 247 -9.58 -18.73 5.82
C LEU A 247 -10.79 -19.63 5.55
N SER A 248 -10.73 -20.44 4.49
CA SER A 248 -11.82 -21.31 4.04
C SER A 248 -11.88 -22.63 4.79
#